data_AF-A0A7W0CII8-F1
#
_entry.id   AF-A0A7W0CII8-F1
#
_cell.length_a   1.000
_cell.length_b   1.000
_cell.length_c   1.000
_cell.angle_alpha   90.00
_cell.angle_beta   90.00
_cell.angle_gamma   90.00
#
_symmetry.space_group_name_H-M   'P 1'
#
loop_
_entity.id
_entity.type
_entity.pdbx_description
1 polymer ?
#
loop_
_entity_poly.entity_id
_entity_poly.type
_entity_poly.pdbx_seq_one_letter_code
_entity_poly.pdbx_strand_id
1 'polypeptide(L)'
;MTWATLYLRVRGGTVPVRVRWTGSRTKATALAVRFHDPSGHDPPDHRPQPDGTVVLVARPSTVEDAIEITEWAADHASEFITDSGRLLVGGVGGGAAMAAAVVRHAAQYGWPTLTRETL
;
A
#
# COMPACT_ATOMS: atom_id res chain seq x y z
N MET A 1 -7.52 15.46 -9.86
CA MET A 1 -7.03 14.24 -9.19
C MET A 1 -5.51 14.35 -9.16
N THR A 2 -4.88 14.44 -7.98
CA THR A 2 -3.45 14.77 -7.86
C THR A 2 -2.67 13.52 -7.50
N TRP A 3 -1.63 13.21 -8.27
CA TRP A 3 -0.71 12.09 -8.04
C TRP A 3 0.67 12.64 -7.69
N ALA A 4 1.40 11.90 -6.85
CA ALA A 4 2.81 12.10 -6.61
C ALA A 4 3.53 10.77 -6.78
N THR A 5 4.82 10.79 -7.14
CA THR A 5 5.65 9.59 -7.20
C THR A 5 6.73 9.69 -6.15
N LEU A 6 6.86 8.65 -5.33
CA LEU A 6 7.92 8.42 -4.37
C LEU A 6 8.79 7.29 -4.88
N TYR A 7 10.08 7.34 -4.58
CA TYR A 7 11.02 6.28 -4.90
C TYR A 7 11.48 5.67 -3.58
N LEU A 8 10.94 4.49 -3.26
CA LEU A 8 11.29 3.78 -2.03
C LEU A 8 12.51 2.92 -2.28
N ARG A 9 13.49 3.01 -1.39
CA ARG A 9 14.67 2.16 -1.42
C ARG A 9 14.38 0.91 -0.58
N VAL A 10 14.36 -0.23 -1.26
CA VAL A 10 14.23 -1.56 -0.66
C VAL A 10 15.55 -2.33 -0.84
N ARG A 11 15.72 -3.47 -0.19
CA ARG A 11 16.92 -4.31 -0.34
C ARG A 11 17.14 -4.76 -1.79
N GLY A 12 16.05 -5.02 -2.52
CA GLY A 12 16.06 -5.41 -3.93
C GLY A 12 16.36 -4.28 -4.93
N GLY A 13 16.44 -3.02 -4.48
CA GLY A 13 16.66 -1.85 -5.33
C GLY A 13 15.74 -0.68 -5.01
N THR A 14 15.28 0.05 -6.03
CA THR A 14 14.37 1.19 -5.85
C THR A 14 13.03 0.88 -6.50
N VAL A 15 11.95 0.96 -5.72
CA VAL A 15 10.59 0.73 -6.19
C VAL A 15 9.86 2.07 -6.32
N PRO A 16 9.34 2.42 -7.50
CA PRO A 16 8.47 3.58 -7.65
C PRO A 16 7.10 3.30 -7.01
N VAL A 17 6.69 4.17 -6.09
CA VAL A 17 5.39 4.13 -5.43
C VAL A 17 4.60 5.38 -5.80
N ARG A 18 3.40 5.18 -6.35
CA ARG A 18 2.50 6.28 -6.70
C ARG A 18 1.56 6.56 -5.54
N VAL A 19 1.46 7.82 -5.14
CA VAL A 19 0.56 8.28 -4.09
C VAL A 19 -0.66 8.94 -4.71
N ARG A 20 -1.86 8.50 -4.29
CA ARG A 20 -3.15 9.04 -4.71
C ARG A 20 -3.98 9.41 -3.49
N TRP A 21 -4.51 10.63 -3.46
CA TRP A 21 -5.46 11.06 -2.44
C TRP A 21 -6.89 10.94 -2.97
N THR A 22 -7.75 10.29 -2.19
CA THR A 22 -9.20 10.26 -2.44
C THR A 22 -9.86 11.30 -1.54
N GLY A 23 -10.29 12.41 -2.13
CA GLY A 23 -10.82 13.56 -1.38
C GLY A 23 -9.75 14.52 -0.85
N SER A 24 -10.05 15.22 0.25
CA SER A 24 -9.19 16.26 0.81
C SER A 24 -7.98 15.67 1.55
N ARG A 25 -6.77 16.18 1.25
CA ARG A 25 -5.51 15.80 1.93
C ARG A 25 -5.56 16.06 3.44
N THR A 26 -6.37 17.02 3.89
CA THR A 26 -6.47 17.42 5.30
C THR A 26 -7.39 16.54 6.16
N LYS A 27 -8.11 15.57 5.56
CA LYS A 27 -9.05 14.69 6.26
C LYS A 27 -8.75 13.21 6.05
N ALA A 28 -7.55 12.86 5.60
CA ALA A 28 -7.26 11.47 5.32
C ALA A 28 -7.10 10.67 6.63
N THR A 29 -7.82 9.56 6.75
CA THR A 29 -7.90 8.73 7.96
C THR A 29 -7.44 7.30 7.76
N ALA A 30 -7.17 6.89 6.52
CA ALA A 30 -6.67 5.55 6.20
C ALA A 30 -5.59 5.61 5.12
N LEU A 31 -4.57 4.78 5.28
CA LEU A 31 -3.51 4.57 4.30
C LEU A 31 -3.68 3.17 3.72
N ALA A 32 -3.82 3.06 2.41
CA ALA A 32 -3.98 1.80 1.70
C ALA A 32 -2.75 1.52 0.83
N VAL A 33 -2.07 0.40 1.08
CA VAL A 33 -0.99 -0.11 0.23
C VAL A 33 -1.60 -1.08 -0.78
N ARG A 34 -1.45 -0.75 -2.07
CA ARG A 34 -1.97 -1.52 -3.20
C ARG A 34 -0.84 -2.07 -4.04
N PHE A 35 -0.71 -3.39 -4.04
CA PHE A 35 0.25 -4.09 -4.87
C PHE A 35 -0.34 -4.38 -6.24
N HIS A 36 0.43 -3.99 -7.26
CA HIS A 36 0.21 -4.37 -8.64
C HIS A 36 1.35 -5.26 -9.11
N ASP A 37 1.04 -6.10 -10.08
CA ASP A 37 1.97 -6.92 -10.81
C ASP A 37 3.03 -6.05 -11.51
N PRO A 38 4.31 -6.40 -11.37
CA PRO A 38 5.41 -5.65 -11.95
C PRO A 38 5.41 -5.65 -13.48
N SER A 39 4.80 -6.65 -14.14
CA SER A 39 4.66 -6.68 -15.61
C SER A 39 3.67 -5.65 -16.14
N GLY A 40 2.88 -5.02 -15.27
CA GLY A 40 1.93 -3.96 -15.63
C GLY A 40 0.68 -4.44 -16.37
N HIS A 41 0.46 -5.75 -16.44
CA HIS A 41 -0.76 -6.34 -17.03
C HIS A 41 -2.00 -6.20 -16.14
N ASP A 42 -1.83 -5.76 -14.89
CA ASP A 42 -2.96 -5.56 -14.02
C ASP A 42 -3.88 -4.46 -14.55
N PRO A 43 -5.21 -4.70 -14.56
CA PRO A 43 -6.16 -3.63 -14.83
C PRO A 43 -5.94 -2.48 -13.82
N PRO A 44 -6.27 -1.24 -14.20
CA PRO A 44 -6.24 -0.14 -13.26
C PRO A 44 -7.05 -0.51 -12.02
N ASP A 45 -6.55 -0.17 -10.83
CA ASP A 45 -7.32 -0.36 -9.60
C ASP A 45 -8.54 0.55 -9.63
N HIS A 46 -9.65 0.00 -10.10
CA HIS A 46 -10.95 0.66 -10.18
C HIS A 46 -11.72 0.56 -8.87
N ARG A 47 -11.15 -0.04 -7.81
CA ARG A 47 -11.87 -0.17 -6.55
C ARG A 47 -12.11 1.23 -5.98
N PRO A 48 -13.38 1.60 -5.75
CA PRO A 48 -13.67 2.85 -5.06
C PRO A 48 -13.12 2.72 -3.65
N GLN A 49 -12.19 3.61 -3.30
CA GLN A 49 -11.71 3.76 -1.93
C GLN A 49 -12.62 4.76 -1.21
N PRO A 50 -12.86 4.57 0.10
CA PRO A 50 -13.60 5.54 0.89
C PRO A 50 -12.95 6.92 0.78
N ASP A 51 -13.77 7.98 0.75
CA ASP A 51 -13.26 9.34 0.84
C ASP A 51 -12.39 9.51 2.10
N GLY A 52 -11.25 10.17 1.95
CA GLY A 52 -10.25 10.29 3.02
C GLY A 52 -9.27 9.12 3.08
N THR A 53 -9.12 8.34 1.99
CA THR A 53 -8.07 7.32 1.89
C THR A 53 -6.89 7.82 1.06
N VAL A 54 -5.67 7.69 1.58
CA VAL A 54 -4.45 7.81 0.77
C VAL A 54 -4.08 6.43 0.26
N VAL A 55 -3.81 6.31 -1.04
CA VAL A 55 -3.48 5.04 -1.69
C VAL A 55 -2.05 5.10 -2.20
N LEU A 56 -1.22 4.18 -1.70
CA LEU A 56 0.12 3.91 -2.19
C LEU A 56 0.05 2.74 -3.16
N VAL A 57 0.24 3.02 -4.45
CA VAL A 57 0.28 2.00 -5.50
C VAL A 57 1.73 1.61 -5.76
N ALA A 58 2.07 0.37 -5.47
CA ALA A 58 3.42 -0.17 -5.57
C ALA A 58 3.47 -1.39 -6.50
N ARG A 59 4.62 -1.60 -7.15
CA ARG A 59 4.91 -2.77 -7.99
C ARG A 59 6.13 -3.51 -7.43
N PRO A 60 5.99 -4.25 -6.32
CA PRO A 60 7.09 -5.00 -5.74
C PRO A 60 7.48 -6.15 -6.69
N SER A 61 8.78 -6.46 -6.77
CA SER A 61 9.25 -7.62 -7.55
C SER A 61 9.21 -8.90 -6.73
N THR A 62 9.25 -8.79 -5.41
CA THR A 62 9.31 -9.90 -4.45
C THR A 62 8.33 -9.70 -3.29
N VAL A 63 8.13 -10.74 -2.47
CA VAL A 63 7.36 -10.63 -1.22
C VAL A 63 8.10 -9.74 -0.22
N GLU A 64 9.43 -9.83 -0.18
CA GLU A 64 10.29 -9.03 0.66
C GLU A 64 10.17 -7.54 0.33
N ASP A 65 10.14 -7.16 -0.95
CA ASP A 65 9.87 -5.79 -1.37
C ASP A 65 8.49 -5.33 -0.88
N ALA A 66 7.48 -6.19 -0.98
CA ALA A 66 6.12 -5.87 -0.53
C ALA A 66 6.06 -5.65 1.00
N ILE A 67 6.82 -6.43 1.77
CA ILE A 67 6.96 -6.27 3.22
C ILE A 67 7.64 -4.94 3.53
N GLU A 68 8.81 -4.66 2.94
CA GLU A 68 9.57 -3.44 3.20
C GLU A 68 8.78 -2.17 2.82
N ILE A 69 8.00 -2.22 1.73
CA ILE A 69 7.11 -1.11 1.35
C ILE A 69 5.99 -0.92 2.38
N THR A 70 5.46 -2.00 2.95
CA THR A 70 4.41 -1.92 3.97
C THR A 70 4.96 -1.43 5.30
N GLU A 71 6.16 -1.85 5.67
CA GLU A 71 6.89 -1.35 6.85
C GLU A 71 7.09 0.16 6.73
N TRP A 72 7.64 0.60 5.60
CA TRP A 72 7.81 2.01 5.30
C TRP A 72 6.47 2.77 5.37
N ALA A 73 5.40 2.21 4.81
CA ALA A 73 4.08 2.85 4.86
C ALA A 73 3.56 2.97 6.31
N ALA A 74 3.80 1.99 7.17
CA ALA A 74 3.41 2.02 8.57
C ALA A 74 4.20 3.11 9.33
N ASP A 75 5.52 3.16 9.15
CA ASP A 75 6.41 4.11 9.82
C ASP A 75 6.13 5.57 9.41
N HIS A 76 5.73 5.77 8.15
CA HIS A 76 5.46 7.09 7.58
C HIS A 76 3.96 7.43 7.52
N ALA A 77 3.07 6.63 8.14
CA ALA A 77 1.64 6.82 8.04
C ALA A 77 1.19 8.23 8.46
N SER A 78 1.76 8.78 9.53
CA SER A 78 1.44 10.13 10.04
C SER A 78 1.75 11.27 9.07
N GLU A 79 2.56 11.05 8.04
CA GLU A 79 2.82 12.03 6.98
C GLU A 79 1.66 12.13 5.97
N PHE A 80 0.86 11.06 5.89
CA PHE A 80 -0.22 10.93 4.91
C PHE A 80 -1.60 11.10 5.52
N ILE A 81 -1.78 10.64 6.77
CA ILE A 81 -3.09 10.55 7.43
C ILE A 81 -3.03 11.09 8.86
N THR A 82 -4.17 11.60 9.32
CA THR A 82 -4.32 12.15 10.68
C THR A 82 -4.57 11.07 11.74
N ASP A 83 -5.01 9.88 11.32
CA ASP A 83 -5.21 8.69 12.17
C ASP A 83 -4.26 7.58 11.71
N SER A 84 -3.03 7.55 12.24
CA SER A 84 -1.96 6.63 11.81
C SER A 84 -2.27 5.13 12.08
N GLY A 85 -3.37 4.81 12.77
CA GLY A 85 -3.71 3.44 13.14
C GLY A 85 -4.38 2.60 12.04
N ARG A 86 -4.75 3.19 10.89
CA ARG A 86 -5.54 2.50 9.85
C ARG A 86 -4.73 2.23 8.59
N LEU A 87 -3.97 1.13 8.62
CA LEU A 87 -3.25 0.60 7.46
C LEU A 87 -4.06 -0.53 6.79
N LEU A 88 -4.38 -0.33 5.52
CA LEU A 88 -5.05 -1.30 4.66
C LEU A 88 -4.04 -1.88 3.67
N VAL A 89 -4.11 -3.18 3.38
CA VAL A 89 -3.26 -3.82 2.38
C VAL A 89 -4.12 -4.63 1.41
N GLY A 90 -3.88 -4.44 0.11
CA GLY A 90 -4.63 -5.10 -0.96
C GLY A 90 -3.85 -5.17 -2.26
N GLY A 91 -4.45 -5.79 -3.28
CA GLY A 91 -3.87 -5.90 -4.60
C GLY A 91 -4.78 -6.68 -5.55
N VAL A 92 -4.45 -6.65 -6.84
CA VAL A 92 -5.13 -7.41 -7.90
C VAL A 92 -4.13 -8.38 -8.54
N GLY A 93 -4.62 -9.45 -9.18
CA GLY A 93 -3.75 -10.41 -9.87
C GLY A 93 -2.62 -10.96 -8.98
N GLY A 94 -1.37 -10.86 -9.45
CA GLY A 94 -0.17 -11.22 -8.69
C GLY A 94 0.01 -10.39 -7.40
N GLY A 95 -0.44 -9.14 -7.41
CA GLY A 95 -0.43 -8.26 -6.23
C GLY A 95 -1.33 -8.74 -5.09
N ALA A 96 -2.41 -9.47 -5.37
CA ALA A 96 -3.27 -10.06 -4.33
C ALA A 96 -2.54 -11.14 -3.52
N ALA A 97 -1.67 -11.92 -4.17
CA ALA A 97 -0.83 -12.92 -3.51
C ALA A 97 0.24 -12.26 -2.61
N MET A 98 0.83 -11.15 -3.09
CA MET A 98 1.76 -10.33 -2.29
C MET A 98 1.06 -9.76 -1.05
N ALA A 99 -0.13 -9.17 -1.20
CA ALA A 99 -0.93 -8.65 -0.09
C ALA A 99 -1.23 -9.74 0.96
N ALA A 100 -1.58 -10.94 0.51
CA ALA A 100 -1.81 -12.07 1.41
C ALA A 100 -0.53 -12.50 2.16
N ALA A 101 0.63 -12.45 1.49
CA ALA A 101 1.91 -12.78 2.10
C ALA A 101 2.31 -11.75 3.17
N VAL A 102 2.12 -10.45 2.89
CA VAL A 102 2.35 -9.37 3.85
C VAL A 102 1.47 -9.52 5.09
N VAL A 103 0.19 -9.83 4.93
CA VAL A 103 -0.73 -10.04 6.06
C VAL A 103 -0.31 -11.23 6.93
N ARG A 104 0.15 -12.33 6.30
CA ARG A 104 0.70 -13.48 7.05
C ARG A 104 1.97 -13.09 7.80
N HIS A 105 2.86 -12.34 7.16
CA HIS A 105 4.08 -11.83 7.79
C HIS A 105 3.74 -10.97 9.00
N ALA A 106 2.85 -9.98 8.85
CA ALA A 106 2.41 -9.12 9.93
C ALA A 106 1.87 -9.91 11.14
N ALA A 107 1.06 -10.94 10.90
CA ALA A 107 0.53 -11.81 11.95
C ALA A 107 1.63 -12.64 12.64
N GLN A 108 2.66 -13.07 11.90
CA GLN A 108 3.77 -13.87 12.44
C GLN A 108 4.75 -13.03 13.28
N TYR A 109 4.99 -11.78 12.88
CA TYR A 109 6.00 -10.90 13.49
C TYR A 109 5.42 -9.82 14.40
N GLY A 110 4.14 -9.93 14.77
CA GLY A 110 3.51 -9.06 15.77
C GLY A 110 3.31 -7.61 15.33
N TRP A 111 3.15 -7.36 14.03
CA TRP A 111 2.86 -6.03 13.52
C TRP A 111 1.47 -5.54 13.96
N PRO A 112 1.22 -4.22 13.94
CA PRO A 112 -0.13 -3.67 14.10
C PRO A 112 -1.13 -4.34 13.16
N THR A 113 -2.41 -4.40 13.56
CA THR A 113 -3.44 -5.11 12.80
C THR A 113 -3.56 -4.52 11.39
N LEU A 114 -3.10 -5.27 10.39
CA LEU A 114 -3.33 -4.96 8.99
C LEU A 114 -4.72 -5.42 8.59
N THR A 115 -5.54 -4.50 8.06
CA THR A 115 -6.82 -4.90 7.47
C THR A 115 -6.58 -5.31 6.03
N ARG A 116 -6.72 -6.60 5.75
CA ARG A 116 -6.65 -7.11 4.38
C ARG A 116 -7.91 -6.71 3.63
N GLU A 117 -7.72 -5.97 2.55
CA GLU A 117 -8.80 -5.70 1.60
C GLU A 117 -8.98 -6.94 0.72
N THR A 118 -9.89 -7.82 1.12
CA THR A 118 -10.28 -8.98 0.31
C THR A 118 -11.13 -8.54 -0.87
N LEU A 119 -10.90 -9.22 -1.99
CA LEU A 119 -11.76 -9.29 -3.17
C LEU A 119 -12.34 -10.70 -3.18
#